data_AF-A0AAD6FB07-F1
#
_entry.id   AF-A0AAD6FB07-F1
#
_cell.length_a   1.000
_cell.length_b   1.000
_cell.length_c   1.000
_cell.angle_alpha   90.00
_cell.angle_beta   90.00
_cell.angle_gamma   90.00
#
_symmetry.space_group_name_H-M   'P 1'
#
loop_
_entity.id
_entity.type
_entity.pdbx_description
1 polymer ?
#
loop_
_entity_poly.entity_id
_entity_poly.type
_entity_poly.pdbx_seq_one_letter_code
_entity_poly.pdbx_strand_id
1 'polypeptide(L)'
;QVGVVLPAAMKLCEEDKEELRMRHTACRVRSTFLEFFRSRGHQLVPSAPVRPRGDPSLLFVNAGMNQFKPLLLGTAPPRSMLASLRRAANSQKCVRAGGKHNDLQDL
;
A
#
# COMPACT_ATOMS: atom_id res chain seq x y z
N GLN A 1 -39.34 31.70 8.79
CA GLN A 1 -38.53 30.48 8.90
C GLN A 1 -38.03 30.12 7.52
N VAL A 2 -36.73 30.25 7.28
CA VAL A 2 -36.08 29.84 6.03
C VAL A 2 -35.79 28.34 6.17
N GLY A 3 -36.58 27.52 5.50
CA GLY A 3 -36.37 26.07 5.45
C GLY A 3 -35.27 25.75 4.44
N VAL A 4 -34.10 25.36 4.92
CA VAL A 4 -33.03 24.81 4.07
C VAL A 4 -33.48 23.44 3.59
N VAL A 5 -33.94 23.35 2.34
CA VAL A 5 -34.17 22.06 1.68
C VAL A 5 -32.80 21.50 1.34
N LEU A 6 -32.30 20.55 2.13
CA LEU A 6 -31.15 19.74 1.72
C LEU A 6 -31.56 18.97 0.45
N PRO A 7 -30.76 19.02 -0.63
CA PRO A 7 -31.06 18.23 -1.82
C PRO A 7 -30.93 16.75 -1.48
N ALA A 8 -31.87 15.95 -1.97
CA ALA A 8 -31.89 14.50 -1.88
C ALA A 8 -30.57 13.92 -2.45
N ALA A 9 -29.61 13.65 -1.56
CA ALA A 9 -28.33 13.08 -1.94
C ALA A 9 -28.50 11.62 -2.38
N MET A 10 -28.18 11.38 -3.66
CA MET A 10 -27.62 10.14 -4.24
C MET A 10 -28.36 8.82 -3.96
N LYS A 11 -29.55 8.64 -4.54
CA LYS A 11 -29.89 7.30 -5.07
C LYS A 11 -29.14 7.11 -6.38
N LEU A 12 -27.92 6.56 -6.31
CA LEU A 12 -27.20 6.08 -7.49
C LEU A 12 -28.03 4.97 -8.14
N CYS A 13 -28.33 5.08 -9.44
CA CYS A 13 -28.98 3.99 -10.16
C CYS A 13 -28.00 2.80 -10.24
N GLU A 14 -28.51 1.59 -10.46
CA GLU A 14 -27.65 0.39 -10.54
C GLU A 14 -26.62 0.49 -11.69
N GLU A 15 -26.94 1.20 -12.77
CA GLU A 15 -26.02 1.49 -13.87
C GLU A 15 -24.86 2.40 -13.41
N ASP A 16 -25.13 3.42 -12.60
CA ASP A 16 -24.10 4.28 -11.99
C ASP A 16 -23.18 3.49 -11.04
N LYS A 17 -23.73 2.49 -10.33
CA LYS A 17 -22.94 1.63 -9.43
C LYS A 17 -22.02 0.67 -10.20
N GLU A 18 -22.50 0.09 -11.28
CA GLU A 18 -21.69 -0.73 -12.20
C GLU A 18 -20.59 0.11 -12.85
N GLU A 19 -20.90 1.34 -13.29
CA GLU A 19 -19.90 2.25 -13.82
C GLU A 19 -18.85 2.62 -12.76
N LEU A 20 -19.27 2.90 -11.52
CA LEU A 20 -18.37 3.19 -10.40
C LEU A 20 -17.48 1.98 -10.05
N ARG A 21 -18.04 0.76 -10.04
CA ARG A 21 -17.30 -0.49 -9.85
C ARG A 21 -16.25 -0.70 -10.94
N MET A 22 -16.61 -0.46 -12.20
CA MET A 22 -15.69 -0.58 -13.34
C MET A 22 -14.63 0.51 -13.35
N ARG A 23 -14.94 1.70 -12.84
CA ARG A 23 -13.97 2.80 -12.66
C ARG A 23 -12.95 2.52 -11.54
N HIS A 24 -13.26 1.67 -10.56
CA HIS A 24 -12.44 1.45 -9.35
C HIS A 24 -12.02 -0.02 -9.15
N THR A 25 -11.69 -0.74 -10.24
CA THR A 25 -11.13 -2.09 -10.10
C THR A 25 -9.87 -2.08 -9.24
N ALA A 26 -9.61 -3.15 -8.48
CA ALA A 26 -8.43 -3.26 -7.62
C ALA A 26 -7.11 -3.03 -8.40
N CYS A 27 -7.06 -3.49 -9.66
CA CYS A 27 -5.95 -3.23 -10.56
C CYS A 27 -5.77 -1.72 -10.81
N ARG A 28 -6.86 -1.01 -11.15
CA ARG A 28 -6.84 0.43 -11.43
C ARG A 28 -6.45 1.24 -10.20
N VAL A 29 -7.01 0.93 -9.02
CA VAL A 29 -6.65 1.62 -7.77
C VAL A 29 -5.15 1.47 -7.48
N ARG A 30 -4.61 0.25 -7.60
CA ARG A 30 -3.17 0.00 -7.41
C ARG A 30 -2.32 0.77 -8.41
N SER A 31 -2.68 0.76 -9.69
CA SER A 31 -1.94 1.50 -10.72
C SER A 31 -1.99 3.00 -10.49
N THR A 32 -3.15 3.56 -10.13
CA THR A 32 -3.30 4.98 -9.80
C THR A 32 -2.44 5.40 -8.61
N PHE A 33 -2.38 4.58 -7.56
CA PHE A 33 -1.51 4.83 -6.41
C PHE A 33 -0.03 4.91 -6.81
N LEU A 34 0.45 3.91 -7.56
CA LEU A 34 1.85 3.85 -7.99
C LEU A 34 2.18 5.01 -8.94
N GLU A 35 1.27 5.34 -9.86
CA GLU A 35 1.47 6.43 -10.80
C GLU A 35 1.53 7.80 -10.11
N PHE A 36 0.64 8.03 -9.14
CA PHE A 36 0.66 9.25 -8.34
C PHE A 36 2.04 9.44 -7.67
N PHE A 37 2.55 8.43 -6.98
CA PHE A 37 3.84 8.55 -6.30
C PHE A 37 5.01 8.64 -7.29
N ARG A 38 4.93 7.95 -8.44
CA ARG A 38 5.91 8.10 -9.53
C ARG A 38 5.97 9.54 -10.03
N SER A 39 4.83 10.18 -10.29
CA SER A 39 4.75 11.59 -10.70
C SER A 39 5.29 12.57 -9.64
N ARG A 40 5.33 12.14 -8.37
CA ARG A 40 5.94 12.88 -7.24
C ARG A 40 7.41 12.50 -7.00
N GLY A 41 8.07 11.84 -7.96
CA GLY A 41 9.49 11.50 -7.91
C GLY A 41 9.84 10.33 -6.99
N HIS A 42 8.90 9.44 -6.68
CA HIS A 42 9.20 8.21 -5.95
C HIS A 42 9.64 7.12 -6.93
N GLN A 43 10.72 6.41 -6.59
CA GLN A 43 11.13 5.24 -7.34
C GLN A 43 10.18 4.08 -7.04
N LEU A 44 9.68 3.43 -8.09
CA LEU A 44 8.87 2.22 -7.92
C LEU A 44 9.78 1.04 -7.61
N VAL A 45 9.69 0.52 -6.38
CA VAL A 45 10.52 -0.60 -5.91
C VAL A 45 9.67 -1.88 -5.94
N PRO A 46 10.13 -3.02 -6.46
CA PRO A 46 9.37 -4.25 -6.43
C PRO A 46 8.93 -4.64 -5.00
N SER A 47 7.82 -5.38 -4.89
CA SER A 47 7.47 -6.05 -3.63
C SER A 47 8.57 -7.03 -3.26
N ALA A 48 9.04 -6.97 -2.02
CA ALA A 48 9.90 -8.00 -1.47
C ALA A 48 9.17 -9.35 -1.41
N PRO A 49 9.89 -10.48 -1.41
CA PRO A 49 9.32 -11.79 -1.15
C PRO A 49 8.58 -11.83 0.19
N VAL A 50 7.51 -12.63 0.27
CA VAL A 50 6.70 -12.76 1.50
C VAL A 50 7.52 -13.35 2.65
N ARG A 51 8.46 -14.26 2.34
CA ARG A 51 9.46 -14.74 3.31
C ARG A 51 10.64 -13.75 3.34
N PRO A 52 10.88 -13.05 4.45
CA PRO A 52 11.97 -12.09 4.55
C PRO A 52 13.33 -12.80 4.45
N ARG A 53 14.29 -12.14 3.81
CA ARG A 53 15.71 -12.55 3.77
C ARG A 53 16.50 -11.58 4.64
N GLY A 54 17.09 -12.07 5.73
CA GLY A 54 17.98 -11.27 6.59
C GLY A 54 17.34 -10.64 7.84
N ASP A 55 16.10 -10.97 8.18
CA ASP A 55 15.52 -10.63 9.49
C ASP A 55 14.92 -11.89 10.14
N PRO A 56 15.66 -12.56 11.05
CA PRO A 56 15.20 -13.79 11.70
C PRO A 56 14.07 -13.55 12.71
N SER A 57 13.78 -12.28 13.06
CA SER A 57 12.67 -11.94 13.98
C SER A 57 11.31 -11.91 13.29
N LEU A 58 11.27 -12.01 11.96
CA LEU A 58 10.05 -11.93 11.16
C LEU A 58 9.75 -13.28 10.49
N LEU A 59 8.58 -13.85 10.78
CA LEU A 59 8.09 -15.03 10.07
C LEU A 59 7.70 -14.70 8.62
N PHE A 60 7.03 -13.56 8.42
CA PHE A 60 6.62 -13.04 7.12
C PHE A 60 6.76 -11.52 7.06
N VAL A 61 6.85 -10.97 5.85
CA VAL A 61 6.70 -9.54 5.62
C VAL A 61 5.28 -9.13 5.99
N ASN A 62 5.14 -8.29 7.01
CA ASN A 62 3.84 -7.83 7.53
C ASN A 62 3.49 -6.41 7.07
N ALA A 63 4.46 -5.65 6.54
CA ALA A 63 4.29 -4.29 6.07
C ALA A 63 5.21 -3.97 4.87
N GLY A 64 4.88 -2.90 4.13
CA GLY A 64 5.73 -2.39 3.04
C GLY A 64 7.12 -1.95 3.49
N MET A 65 7.26 -1.53 4.75
CA MET A 65 8.49 -0.94 5.28
C MET A 65 9.61 -1.94 5.60
N ASN A 66 9.30 -3.24 5.73
CA ASN A 66 10.27 -4.23 6.21
C ASN A 66 11.55 -4.28 5.34
N GLN A 67 11.42 -4.18 4.01
CA GLN A 67 12.58 -4.19 3.11
C GLN A 67 13.43 -2.90 3.17
N PHE A 68 12.88 -1.82 3.73
CA PHE A 68 13.55 -0.54 3.87
C PHE A 68 14.15 -0.35 5.28
N LYS A 69 14.00 -1.32 6.18
CA LYS A 69 14.55 -1.26 7.55
C LYS A 69 16.04 -0.89 7.60
N PRO A 70 16.94 -1.47 6.78
CA PRO A 70 18.35 -1.05 6.79
C PRO A 70 18.55 0.41 6.38
N LEU A 71 17.76 0.92 5.44
CA LEU A 71 17.82 2.33 5.02
C LEU A 71 17.36 3.26 6.15
N LEU A 72 16.23 2.92 6.79
CA LEU A 72 15.64 3.69 7.89
C LEU A 72 16.54 3.72 9.13
N LEU A 73 17.32 2.67 9.36
CA LEU A 73 18.26 2.56 10.48
C LEU A 73 19.68 3.06 10.14
N GLY A 74 19.93 3.52 8.90
CA GLY A 74 21.26 3.95 8.46
C GLY A 74 22.28 2.82 8.33
N THR A 75 21.83 1.56 8.27
CA THR A 75 22.69 0.36 8.16
C THR A 75 22.69 -0.24 6.74
N ALA A 76 22.04 0.40 5.78
CA ALA A 76 22.10 0.00 4.38
C ALA A 76 23.56 0.06 3.87
N PRO A 77 24.01 -0.91 3.05
CA PRO A 77 25.36 -0.89 2.49
C PRO A 77 25.59 0.40 1.69
N PRO A 78 26.64 1.20 1.95
CA PRO A 78 26.80 2.56 1.42
C PRO A 78 26.76 2.70 -0.11
N ARG A 79 27.04 1.62 -0.84
CA ARG A 79 27.05 1.56 -2.31
C ARG A 79 25.89 0.76 -2.90
N SER A 80 24.95 0.31 -2.07
CA SER A 80 23.76 -0.39 -2.56
C SER A 80 22.78 0.59 -3.17
N MET A 81 21.97 0.12 -4.12
CA MET A 81 20.81 0.87 -4.62
C MET A 81 19.91 1.35 -3.49
N LEU A 82 19.76 0.54 -2.44
CA LEU A 82 18.97 0.86 -1.25
C LEU A 82 19.48 2.14 -0.54
N ALA A 83 20.79 2.32 -0.39
CA ALA A 83 21.37 3.50 0.27
C ALA A 83 21.16 4.80 -0.53
N SER A 84 20.98 4.71 -1.85
CA SER A 84 20.70 5.87 -2.71
C SER A 84 19.22 6.28 -2.74
N LEU A 85 18.31 5.44 -2.23
CA LEU A 85 16.87 5.71 -2.26
C LEU A 85 16.51 6.89 -1.35
N ARG A 86 15.89 7.92 -1.93
CA ARG A 86 15.34 9.08 -1.20
C ARG A 86 13.83 9.02 -1.05
N ARG A 87 13.15 8.47 -2.06
CA ARG A 87 11.70 8.34 -2.16
C ARG A 87 11.38 7.04 -2.85
N ALA A 88 10.55 6.20 -2.24
CA ALA A 88 10.17 4.91 -2.78
C ALA A 88 8.67 4.68 -2.61
N ALA A 89 8.04 3.99 -3.57
CA ALA A 89 6.65 3.56 -3.48
C ALA A 89 6.49 2.16 -4.09
N ASN A 90 5.60 1.36 -3.51
CA ASN A 90 5.25 0.06 -4.06
C ASN A 90 3.90 -0.46 -3.54
N SER A 91 3.53 -1.66 -3.99
CA SER A 91 2.45 -2.46 -3.40
C SER A 91 3.06 -3.77 -2.90
N GLN A 92 3.24 -3.90 -1.59
CA GLN A 92 3.88 -5.03 -0.94
C GLN A 92 2.88 -6.14 -0.64
N LYS A 93 3.25 -7.39 -0.95
CA LYS A 93 2.54 -8.57 -0.46
C LYS A 93 2.85 -8.76 1.02
N CYS A 94 1.82 -8.72 1.86
CA CYS A 94 1.94 -8.84 3.31
C CYS A 94 1.18 -10.05 3.84
N VAL A 95 1.72 -10.70 4.86
CA VAL A 95 1.02 -11.72 5.65
C VAL A 95 1.08 -11.30 7.12
N ARG A 96 -0.08 -11.27 7.77
CA ARG A 96 -0.25 -10.93 9.19
C ARG A 96 -0.79 -12.14 9.93
N ALA A 97 0.10 -13.11 10.12
CA ALA A 97 -0.18 -14.39 10.73
C ALA A 97 0.90 -14.68 11.78
N GLY A 98 0.47 -14.87 13.03
CA GLY A 98 1.34 -15.05 14.19
C GLY A 98 2.06 -13.77 14.66
N GLY A 99 2.58 -13.80 15.90
CA GLY A 99 3.25 -12.67 16.53
C GLY A 99 2.32 -11.54 16.97
N LYS A 100 2.84 -10.32 17.17
CA LYS A 100 2.08 -9.14 17.66
C LYS A 100 1.12 -8.52 16.63
N HIS A 101 1.16 -8.96 15.37
CA HIS A 101 0.33 -8.46 14.27
C HIS A 101 -0.40 -9.64 13.62
N ASN A 102 -1.18 -10.36 14.42
CA ASN A 102 -1.86 -11.58 14.01
C ASN A 102 -3.34 -11.29 13.74
N ASP A 103 -3.72 -11.27 12.47
CA ASP A 103 -5.12 -11.06 12.08
C ASP A 103 -5.89 -12.41 12.03
N LEU A 104 -5.22 -13.56 12.26
CA LEU A 104 -5.84 -14.90 12.19
C LEU A 104 -6.75 -15.26 13.36
N GLN A 105 -6.76 -14.49 14.45
CA GLN A 105 -7.68 -14.74 15.55
C GLN A 105 -9.08 -14.15 15.31
N ASP A 106 -9.19 -13.22 14.33
CA ASP A 106 -10.41 -12.49 14.00
C ASP A 106 -10.96 -12.82 12.59
N LEU A 107 -10.38 -13.84 11.92
CA LEU A 107 -10.76 -14.35 10.60
C LEU A 107 -11.53 -15.69 10.73
#